data_AF-A0A842TL64-F1
#
_entry.id   AF-A0A842TL64-F1
#
_cell.length_a   1.000
_cell.length_b   1.000
_cell.length_c   1.000
_cell.angle_alpha   90.00
_cell.angle_beta   90.00
_cell.angle_gamma   90.00
#
_symmetry.space_group_name_H-M   'P 1'
#
loop_
_entity.id
_entity.type
_entity.pdbx_description
1 polymer ?
#
loop_
_entity_poly.entity_id
_entity_poly.type
_entity_poly.pdbx_seq_one_letter_code
_entity_poly.pdbx_strand_id
1 'polypeptide(L)' 'MGVFEFLPGFGIFLIIVGIIIGIWLILHVESAYEFSFRNAFIAIIALSLCLGFGIEFLMIFY' A
#
# COMPACT_ATOMS: atom_id res chain seq x y z
N MET A 1 -15.59 -13.73 -17.68
CA MET A 1 -16.26 -12.69 -16.86
C MET A 1 -15.74 -12.67 -15.41
N GLY A 2 -15.36 -13.78 -14.78
CA GLY A 2 -14.92 -13.77 -13.36
C GLY A 2 -13.60 -13.04 -13.00
N VAL A 3 -12.68 -12.81 -13.94
CA VAL A 3 -11.42 -12.08 -13.64
C VAL A 3 -11.66 -10.58 -13.50
N PHE A 4 -12.59 -10.04 -14.28
CA PHE A 4 -12.93 -8.60 -14.30
C PHE A 4 -13.68 -8.18 -13.02
N GLU A 5 -14.44 -9.06 -12.39
CA GLU A 5 -15.14 -8.75 -11.13
C GLU A 5 -14.23 -8.78 -9.90
N PHE A 6 -13.10 -9.49 -9.97
CA PHE A 6 -12.17 -9.65 -8.84
C PHE A 6 -11.19 -8.48 -8.70
N LEU A 7 -10.78 -7.89 -9.83
CA LEU A 7 -9.77 -6.83 -9.90
C LEU A 7 -10.13 -5.58 -9.06
N PRO A 8 -11.38 -5.06 -9.02
CA PRO A 8 -11.73 -3.93 -8.15
C PRO A 8 -11.56 -4.27 -6.67
N GLY A 9 -11.98 -5.47 -6.26
CA GLY A 9 -11.82 -5.96 -4.89
C GLY A 9 -10.34 -6.09 -4.50
N PHE A 10 -9.51 -6.55 -5.43
CA PHE A 10 -8.05 -6.61 -5.24
C PHE A 10 -7.41 -5.22 -5.14
N GLY A 11 -7.88 -4.24 -5.93
CA GLY A 11 -7.45 -2.85 -5.82
C GLY A 11 -7.74 -2.23 -4.45
N ILE A 12 -8.96 -2.43 -3.93
CA ILE A 12 -9.35 -1.99 -2.59
C ILE A 12 -8.47 -2.65 -1.52
N PHE A 13 -8.22 -3.96 -1.63
CA PHE A 13 -7.36 -4.68 -0.70
C PHE A 13 -5.93 -4.10 -0.67
N LEU A 14 -5.34 -3.82 -1.84
CA LEU A 14 -4.02 -3.20 -1.92
C LEU A 14 -3.97 -1.81 -1.29
N ILE A 15 -5.02 -1.00 -1.46
CA ILE A 15 -5.11 0.32 -0.81
C ILE A 15 -5.14 0.16 0.71
N ILE A 16 -5.95 -0.76 1.24
CA ILE A 16 -6.03 -1.02 2.69
C ILE A 16 -4.65 -1.43 3.23
N VAL A 17 -3.97 -2.35 2.55
CA VAL A 17 -2.61 -2.78 2.93
C VAL A 17 -1.62 -1.61 2.88
N GLY A 18 -1.69 -0.78 1.84
CA GLY A 18 -0.88 0.42 1.72
C GLY A 18 -1.08 1.38 2.88
N ILE A 19 -2.34 1.64 3.28
CA ILE A 19 -2.66 2.50 4.43
C ILE A 19 -2.07 1.94 5.73
N ILE A 20 -2.17 0.63 5.97
CA ILE A 20 -1.60 -0.01 7.17
C ILE A 20 -0.09 0.17 7.22
N ILE A 21 0.61 -0.02 6.09
CA ILE A 21 2.06 0.20 5.98
C ILE A 21 2.40 1.68 6.21
N GLY A 22 1.58 2.60 5.70
CA GLY A 22 1.72 4.04 5.93
C GLY A 22 1.64 4.42 7.41
N ILE A 23 0.61 3.93 8.10
CA ILE A 23 0.45 4.16 9.54
C ILE A 23 1.64 3.56 10.30
N TRP A 24 2.03 2.33 9.97
CA TRP A 24 3.18 1.68 10.60
C TRP A 24 4.47 2.48 10.39
N LEU A 25 4.71 3.00 9.18
CA LEU A 25 5.89 3.80 8.87
C LEU A 25 5.90 5.12 9.66
N ILE A 26 4.77 5.82 9.73
CA ILE A 26 4.64 7.07 10.50
C ILE A 26 4.92 6.80 11.98
N LEU A 27 4.27 5.79 12.55
CA LEU A 27 4.49 5.40 13.94
C LEU A 27 5.94 5.00 14.19
N HIS A 28 6.56 4.24 13.29
CA HIS A 28 7.94 3.81 13.42
C HIS A 28 8.92 4.99 13.36
N VAL A 29 8.67 5.97 12.49
CA VAL A 29 9.51 7.17 12.34
C VAL A 29 9.31 8.15 13.50
N GLU A 30 8.08 8.40 13.94
CA GLU A 30 7.76 9.37 15.00
C GLU A 30 8.01 8.82 16.41
N SER A 31 7.84 7.52 16.63
CA SER A 31 7.96 6.89 17.96
C SER A 31 9.42 6.69 18.43
N ALA A 32 10.43 7.14 17.70
CA ALA A 32 11.85 6.96 18.05
C ALA A 32 12.27 5.48 18.27
N TYR A 33 11.53 4.52 17.71
CA TYR A 33 11.96 3.12 17.62
C TYR A 33 13.08 3.05 16.58
N GLU A 34 14.33 3.21 17.02
CA GLU A 34 15.57 3.13 16.22
C GLU A 34 15.36 3.33 14.71
N PHE A 35 15.45 4.57 14.25
CA PHE A 35 15.26 4.90 12.83
C PHE A 35 16.18 4.03 11.95
N SER A 36 15.60 3.01 11.34
CA SER A 36 16.31 2.13 10.42
C SER A 36 15.98 2.54 9.00
N PHE A 37 16.94 3.21 8.36
CA PHE A 37 16.82 3.65 6.97
C PHE A 37 16.40 2.50 6.03
N ARG A 38 16.89 1.29 6.28
CA ARG A 38 16.54 0.09 5.49
C ARG A 38 15.04 -0.22 5.59
N ASN A 39 14.47 -0.18 6.79
CA ASN A 39 13.06 -0.48 7.01
C ASN A 39 12.16 0.62 6.42
N ALA A 40 12.54 1.88 6.60
CA ALA A 40 11.82 3.01 6.02
C ALA A 40 11.81 2.95 4.49
N PHE A 41 12.95 2.65 3.87
CA PHE A 41 13.06 2.54 2.41
C PHE A 41 12.20 1.40 1.85
N ILE A 42 12.23 0.22 2.49
CA ILE A 42 11.37 -0.91 2.10
C ILE A 42 9.90 -0.56 2.24
N ALA A 43 9.51 0.10 3.33
CA ALA A 43 8.13 0.52 3.55
C ALA A 43 7.65 1.54 2.51
N ILE A 44 8.49 2.51 2.14
CA ILE A 44 8.18 3.49 1.08
C ILE A 44 7.97 2.80 -0.27
N ILE A 45 8.82 1.84 -0.64
CA ILE A 45 8.65 1.07 -1.88
C ILE A 45 7.35 0.27 -1.82
N ALA A 46 7.08 -0.42 -0.71
CA ALA A 46 5.87 -1.21 -0.55
C ALA A 46 4.60 -0.35 -0.61
N LEU A 47 4.61 0.84 0.00
CA LEU A 47 3.55 1.85 -0.08
C LEU A 47 3.30 2.30 -1.51
N SER A 48 4.37 2.64 -2.24
CA SER A 48 4.27 3.11 -3.63
C SER A 48 3.67 2.05 -4.54
N LEU A 49 4.07 0.78 -4.38
CA LEU A 49 3.50 -0.33 -5.15
C LEU A 49 2.03 -0.57 -4.77
N CYS A 50 1.71 -0.64 -3.48
CA CYS A 50 0.34 -0.91 -3.03
C CYS A 50 -0.65 0.17 -3.46
N LEU A 51 -0.29 1.44 -3.31
CA LEU A 51 -1.17 2.55 -3.70
C LEU A 51 -1.22 2.71 -5.22
N GLY A 52 -0.08 2.62 -5.92
CA GLY A 52 -0.03 2.74 -7.38
C GLY A 52 -0.87 1.67 -8.08
N PHE A 53 -0.60 0.40 -7.79
CA PHE A 53 -1.38 -0.70 -8.36
C PHE A 53 -2.81 -0.72 -7.84
N GLY A 54 -3.04 -0.39 -6.56
CA GLY A 54 -4.38 -0.33 -5.98
C GLY A 54 -5.29 0.66 -6.72
N ILE A 55 -4.77 1.85 -7.03
CA ILE A 55 -5.47 2.87 -7.82
C ILE A 55 -5.68 2.40 -9.26
N GLU A 56 -4.66 1.84 -9.93
CA GLU A 56 -4.81 1.32 -11.29
C GLU A 56 -5.91 0.25 -11.39
N PHE A 57 -5.94 -0.71 -10.45
CA PHE A 57 -6.96 -1.76 -10.44
C PHE A 57 -8.38 -1.23 -10.18
N LEU A 58 -8.53 -0.09 -9.51
CA LEU A 58 -9.80 0.62 -9.37
C LEU A 58 -10.17 1.39 -10.65
N MET A 59 -9.20 2.00 -11.33
CA MET A 59 -9.41 2.77 -12.55
C MET A 59 -9.71 1.93 -13.78
N ILE A 60 -9.25 0.67 -13.85
CA ILE A 60 -9.54 -0.24 -14.97
C ILE A 60 -11.06 -0.44 -15.20
N PHE A 61 -11.90 -0.16 -14.18
CA PHE A 61 -13.34 -0.37 -14.21
C PHE A 61 -14.17 0.92 -14.21
N TYR A 62 -13.51 2.09 -14.18
CA TYR A 62 -14.16 3.41 -14.26
C TYR A 62 -14.01 3.98 -15.67
#